data_AF-A0A8C5GL55-F1
#
_entry.id   AF-A0A8C5GL55-F1
#
_cell.length_a   1.000
_cell.length_b   1.000
_cell.length_c   1.000
_cell.angle_alpha   90.00
_cell.angle_beta   90.00
_cell.angle_gamma   90.00
#
_symmetry.space_group_name_H-M   'P 1'
#
loop_
_entity.id
_entity.type
_entity.pdbx_description
1 polymer ?
#
loop_
_entity_poly.entity_id
_entity_poly.type
_entity_poly.pdbx_seq_one_letter_code
_entity_poly.pdbx_strand_id
1 'polypeptide(L)'
;MALVMEPVSKWSASQVVDWMKGLDDCLQQYVCVFERGGVSGERLLRISHAELEELGVSRIGHQELILEAVDLLCALNSGLETESVRTLAHKLGASAKNLQNFISGRRRSSQSESRSSRRLPNDLLTSVVDLITAAKSLLAWLDRSPFAVVADYSVTRNNVIQLCLELTTIVQQDCTVFETENKILHVCKTLSEVCEHIVCVSSDPLVSQSAHLELVHLTNIKPSEGLGMYIKSTYDGLHVITGTTEASPADRCKKIHAGDEVIQVNHQTVYTLLLK
;
A
#
# COMPACT_ATOMS: atom_id res chain seq x y z
N MET A 1 14.56 22.07 1.91
CA MET A 1 15.13 20.76 2.27
C MET A 1 13.96 19.81 2.36
N ALA A 2 13.92 18.76 1.54
CA ALA A 2 12.89 17.73 1.67
C ALA A 2 12.99 17.15 3.08
N LEU A 3 11.89 17.17 3.82
CA LEU A 3 11.82 16.52 5.13
C LEU A 3 11.68 15.04 4.86
N VAL A 4 12.82 14.34 4.82
CA VAL A 4 12.83 12.88 4.76
C VAL A 4 12.24 12.40 6.07
N MET A 5 11.05 11.79 6.02
CA MET A 5 10.51 11.08 7.17
C MET A 5 11.56 10.05 7.61
N GLU A 6 11.98 10.12 8.88
CA GLU A 6 12.98 9.17 9.37
C GLU A 6 12.46 7.75 9.17
N PRO A 7 13.25 6.86 8.52
CA PRO A 7 12.77 5.52 8.24
C PRO A 7 12.40 4.83 9.54
N VAL A 8 11.27 4.12 9.53
CA VAL A 8 10.68 3.48 10.72
C VAL A 8 11.67 2.52 11.37
N SER A 9 12.54 1.88 10.58
CA SER A 9 13.60 1.01 11.10
C SER A 9 14.58 1.69 12.07
N LYS A 10 14.68 3.02 12.06
CA LYS A 10 15.52 3.81 12.98
C LYS A 10 14.77 4.36 14.18
N TRP A 11 13.46 4.16 14.27
CA TRP A 11 12.68 4.71 15.38
C TRP A 11 13.10 4.11 16.72
N SER A 12 13.29 4.99 17.68
CA SER A 12 13.43 4.66 19.10
C SER A 12 12.13 4.09 19.68
N ALA A 13 12.23 3.42 20.83
CA ALA A 13 11.06 2.92 21.54
C ALA A 13 10.07 4.05 21.93
N SER A 14 10.57 5.25 22.23
CA SER A 14 9.72 6.42 22.47
C SER A 14 8.93 6.84 21.23
N GLN A 15 9.54 6.83 20.04
CA GLN A 15 8.82 7.14 18.80
C GLN A 15 7.75 6.09 18.48
N VAL A 16 8.02 4.80 18.76
CA VAL A 16 7.01 3.74 18.64
C VAL A 16 5.85 3.94 19.62
N VAL A 17 6.16 4.34 20.86
CA VAL A 17 5.15 4.67 21.88
C VAL A 17 4.29 5.86 21.43
N ASP A 18 4.90 6.90 20.87
CA ASP A 18 4.17 8.07 20.36
C ASP A 18 3.32 7.73 19.14
N TRP A 19 3.79 6.83 18.26
CA TRP A 19 2.98 6.25 17.20
C TRP A 19 1.79 5.44 17.73
N MET A 20 1.99 4.58 18.73
CA MET A 20 0.92 3.79 19.36
C MET A 20 -0.19 4.68 19.96
N LYS A 21 0.18 5.85 20.51
CA LYS A 21 -0.80 6.83 21.02
C LYS A 21 -1.72 7.42 19.94
N GLY A 22 -1.36 7.26 18.66
CA GLY A 22 -2.14 7.73 17.53
C GLY A 22 -3.12 6.70 16.98
N LEU A 23 -3.04 5.45 17.46
CA LEU A 23 -3.93 4.36 17.06
C LEU A 23 -5.27 4.42 17.82
N ASP A 24 -6.20 3.54 17.45
CA ASP A 24 -7.53 3.42 18.05
C ASP A 24 -7.53 3.42 19.58
N ASP A 25 -8.57 4.01 20.19
CA ASP A 25 -8.74 4.12 21.64
C ASP A 25 -8.67 2.74 22.34
N CYS A 26 -9.13 1.69 21.67
CA CYS A 26 -9.09 0.32 22.20
C CYS A 26 -7.66 -0.23 22.34
N LEU A 27 -6.68 0.32 21.62
CA LEU A 27 -5.28 -0.08 21.64
C LEU A 27 -4.45 0.71 22.67
N GLN A 28 -4.97 1.80 23.21
CA GLN A 28 -4.25 2.67 24.15
C GLN A 28 -3.82 1.94 25.44
N GLN A 29 -4.54 0.88 25.82
CA GLN A 29 -4.16 0.01 26.93
C GLN A 29 -2.81 -0.72 26.74
N TYR A 30 -2.32 -0.83 25.51
CA TYR A 30 -1.05 -1.50 25.18
C TYR A 30 0.14 -0.55 25.08
N VAL A 31 -0.06 0.77 25.19
CA VAL A 31 1.04 1.76 25.09
C VAL A 31 2.13 1.47 26.12
N CYS A 32 1.75 1.29 27.40
CA CYS A 32 2.70 0.95 28.47
C CYS A 32 3.34 -0.43 28.31
N VAL A 33 2.70 -1.33 27.56
CA VAL A 33 3.25 -2.66 27.25
C VAL A 33 4.39 -2.51 26.24
N PHE A 34 4.17 -1.75 25.17
CA PHE A 34 5.19 -1.49 24.15
C PHE A 34 6.37 -0.69 24.71
N GLU A 35 6.10 0.28 25.59
CA GLU A 35 7.12 1.04 26.30
C GLU A 35 8.01 0.13 27.17
N ARG A 36 7.41 -0.68 28.04
CA ARG A 36 8.15 -1.63 28.89
C ARG A 36 8.87 -2.71 28.09
N GLY A 37 8.27 -3.15 26.97
CA GLY A 37 8.86 -4.09 26.03
C GLY A 37 10.02 -3.50 25.23
N GLY A 38 10.25 -2.18 25.29
CA GLY A 38 11.31 -1.51 24.55
C GLY A 38 11.22 -1.74 23.05
N VAL A 39 10.00 -1.78 22.49
CA VAL A 39 9.78 -2.10 21.08
C VAL A 39 10.33 -0.97 20.21
N SER A 40 11.48 -1.20 19.57
CA SER A 40 12.05 -0.28 18.58
C SER A 40 11.32 -0.39 17.24
N GLY A 41 11.52 0.58 16.35
CA GLY A 41 10.89 0.55 15.03
C GLY A 41 11.32 -0.64 14.17
N GLU A 42 12.57 -1.08 14.27
CA GLU A 42 13.03 -2.30 13.60
C GLU A 42 12.29 -3.57 14.07
N ARG A 43 11.98 -3.63 15.37
CA ARG A 43 11.20 -4.72 15.97
C ARG A 43 9.72 -4.61 15.59
N LEU A 44 9.17 -3.40 15.61
CA LEU A 44 7.80 -3.11 15.19
C LEU A 44 7.54 -3.58 13.75
N LEU A 45 8.44 -3.28 12.81
CA LEU A 45 8.31 -3.68 11.41
C LEU A 45 8.32 -5.20 11.16
N ARG A 46 8.73 -6.00 12.15
CA ARG A 46 8.78 -7.47 12.07
C ARG A 46 7.86 -8.14 13.07
N ILE A 47 7.01 -7.36 13.74
CA ILE A 47 6.16 -7.86 14.80
C ILE A 47 5.18 -8.89 14.22
N SER A 48 4.98 -9.98 14.95
CA SER A 48 4.10 -11.08 14.53
C SER A 48 3.00 -11.32 15.56
N HIS A 49 1.97 -12.09 15.21
CA HIS A 49 0.93 -12.52 16.16
C HIS A 49 1.52 -13.13 17.43
N ALA A 50 2.53 -13.99 17.30
CA ALA A 50 3.19 -14.64 18.43
C ALA A 50 3.89 -13.61 19.33
N GLU A 51 4.58 -12.64 18.75
CA GLU A 51 5.27 -11.60 19.51
C GLU A 51 4.30 -10.63 20.19
N LEU A 52 3.17 -10.32 19.56
CA LEU A 52 2.09 -9.55 20.17
C LEU A 52 1.48 -10.29 21.36
N GLU A 53 1.28 -11.60 21.25
CA GLU A 53 0.80 -12.44 22.35
C GLU A 53 1.80 -12.46 23.52
N GLU A 54 3.10 -12.58 23.25
CA GLU A 54 4.17 -12.50 24.27
C GLU A 54 4.23 -11.15 24.96
N LEU A 55 3.97 -10.06 24.24
CA LEU A 55 3.84 -8.72 24.82
C LEU A 55 2.56 -8.60 25.68
N GLY A 56 1.59 -9.50 25.53
CA GLY A 56 0.34 -9.51 26.31
C GLY A 56 -0.87 -8.98 25.54
N VAL A 57 -0.76 -8.81 24.23
CA VAL A 57 -1.88 -8.53 23.32
C VAL A 57 -2.49 -9.86 22.91
N SER A 58 -3.36 -10.45 23.75
CA SER A 58 -3.97 -11.78 23.49
C SER A 58 -5.25 -11.74 22.65
N ARG A 59 -5.88 -10.57 22.51
CA ARG A 59 -7.11 -10.42 21.73
C ARG A 59 -6.78 -10.38 20.24
N ILE A 60 -7.20 -11.41 19.50
CA ILE A 60 -6.97 -11.52 18.05
C ILE A 60 -7.39 -10.24 17.33
N GLY A 61 -8.58 -9.69 17.60
CA GLY A 61 -9.02 -8.45 16.96
C GLY A 61 -8.10 -7.25 17.20
N HIS A 62 -7.46 -7.16 18.38
CA HIS A 62 -6.48 -6.10 18.64
C HIS A 62 -5.14 -6.37 17.97
N GLN A 63 -4.74 -7.65 17.86
CA GLN A 63 -3.54 -8.03 17.11
C GLN A 63 -3.68 -7.64 15.63
N GLU A 64 -4.83 -7.94 15.01
CA GLU A 64 -5.12 -7.58 13.62
C GLU A 64 -5.04 -6.06 13.41
N LEU A 65 -5.66 -5.25 14.29
CA LEU A 65 -5.59 -3.79 14.19
C LEU A 65 -4.14 -3.26 14.27
N ILE A 66 -3.32 -3.81 15.17
CA ILE A 66 -1.92 -3.39 15.28
C ILE A 66 -1.13 -3.81 14.04
N LEU A 67 -1.29 -5.06 13.58
CA LEU A 67 -0.58 -5.56 12.41
C LEU A 67 -0.96 -4.81 11.14
N GLU A 68 -2.24 -4.50 10.97
CA GLU A 68 -2.72 -3.70 9.85
C GLU A 68 -2.17 -2.27 9.90
N ALA A 69 -2.10 -1.66 11.09
CA ALA A 69 -1.44 -0.37 11.27
C ALA A 69 0.07 -0.43 10.96
N VAL A 70 0.74 -1.53 11.29
CA VAL A 70 2.15 -1.78 10.93
C VAL A 70 2.31 -1.96 9.42
N ASP A 71 1.40 -2.65 8.75
CA ASP A 71 1.43 -2.81 7.29
C ASP A 71 1.27 -1.45 6.57
N LEU A 72 0.35 -0.60 7.05
CA LEU A 72 0.20 0.77 6.55
C LEU A 72 1.45 1.62 6.80
N LEU A 73 2.07 1.47 7.97
CA LEU A 73 3.33 2.12 8.31
C LEU A 73 4.49 1.65 7.40
N CYS A 74 4.55 0.36 7.08
CA CYS A 74 5.49 -0.20 6.12
C CYS A 74 5.28 0.38 4.73
N ALA A 75 4.02 0.47 4.26
CA ALA A 75 3.70 1.05 2.96
C ALA A 75 4.15 2.51 2.84
N LEU A 76 3.91 3.31 3.90
CA LEU A 76 4.37 4.70 3.97
C LEU A 76 5.90 4.81 3.95
N ASN A 77 6.59 3.98 4.73
CA ASN A 77 8.04 3.94 4.83
C ASN A 77 8.73 3.49 3.52
N SER A 78 8.02 2.75 2.67
CA SER A 78 8.58 2.14 1.45
C SER A 78 8.38 3.00 0.19
N GLY A 79 7.36 3.86 0.16
CA GLY A 79 6.77 4.27 -1.13
C GLY A 79 6.75 5.76 -1.46
N LEU A 80 6.58 6.67 -0.49
CA LEU A 80 6.13 8.02 -0.84
C LEU A 80 7.11 8.83 -1.70
N GLU A 81 8.41 8.78 -1.42
CA GLU A 81 9.37 9.65 -2.13
C GLU A 81 10.07 8.96 -3.31
N THR A 82 10.11 7.62 -3.33
CA THR A 82 10.92 6.83 -4.28
C THR A 82 10.09 6.13 -5.35
N GLU A 83 8.81 5.89 -5.10
CA GLU A 83 7.94 5.26 -6.07
C GLU A 83 7.20 6.29 -6.92
N SER A 84 6.96 5.93 -8.16
CA SER A 84 6.08 6.60 -9.10
C SER A 84 5.31 5.56 -9.89
N VAL A 85 4.20 5.96 -10.51
CA VAL A 85 3.38 5.08 -11.36
C VAL A 85 4.25 4.36 -12.40
N ARG A 86 5.26 5.04 -12.98
CA ARG A 86 6.23 4.41 -13.89
C ARG A 86 7.01 3.27 -13.24
N THR A 87 7.61 3.52 -12.07
CA THR A 87 8.43 2.49 -11.39
C THR A 87 7.58 1.30 -10.97
N LEU A 88 6.33 1.53 -10.56
CA LEU A 88 5.38 0.48 -10.18
C LEU A 88 4.92 -0.33 -11.39
N ALA A 89 4.64 0.33 -12.52
CA ALA A 89 4.34 -0.34 -13.78
C ALA A 89 5.52 -1.22 -14.25
N HIS A 90 6.76 -0.75 -14.10
CA HIS A 90 7.94 -1.58 -14.37
C HIS A 90 8.06 -2.78 -13.42
N LYS A 91 7.83 -2.60 -12.11
CA LYS A 91 7.84 -3.71 -11.13
C LYS A 91 6.77 -4.75 -11.46
N LEU A 92 5.55 -4.32 -11.78
CA LEU A 92 4.45 -5.19 -12.18
C LEU A 92 4.78 -5.94 -13.48
N GLY A 93 5.25 -5.25 -14.51
CA GLY A 93 5.68 -5.86 -15.77
C GLY A 93 6.82 -6.86 -15.61
N ALA A 94 7.80 -6.56 -14.75
CA ALA A 94 8.89 -7.48 -14.42
C ALA A 94 8.38 -8.74 -13.72
N SER A 95 7.47 -8.60 -12.74
CA SER A 95 6.83 -9.73 -12.06
C SER A 95 6.05 -10.61 -13.04
N ALA A 96 5.28 -10.00 -13.94
CA ALA A 96 4.52 -10.73 -14.96
C ALA A 96 5.44 -11.50 -15.92
N LYS A 97 6.58 -10.92 -16.30
CA LYS A 97 7.58 -11.58 -17.15
C LYS A 97 8.31 -12.71 -16.42
N ASN A 98 8.61 -12.54 -15.14
CA ASN A 98 9.22 -13.59 -14.32
C ASN A 98 8.29 -14.82 -14.20
N LEU A 99 7.00 -14.60 -13.96
CA LEU A 99 6.00 -15.66 -13.93
C LEU A 99 5.88 -16.39 -15.28
N GLN A 100 5.89 -15.66 -16.40
CA GLN A 100 5.90 -16.25 -17.74
C GLN A 100 7.14 -17.11 -17.99
N ASN A 101 8.33 -16.63 -17.60
CA ASN A 101 9.58 -17.36 -17.73
C ASN A 101 9.60 -18.62 -16.85
N PHE A 102 9.05 -18.52 -15.64
CA PHE A 102 8.93 -19.64 -14.71
C PHE A 102 8.07 -20.78 -15.29
N ILE A 103 6.88 -20.44 -15.80
CA ILE A 103 5.99 -21.41 -16.46
C ILE A 103 6.66 -22.00 -17.71
N SER A 104 7.29 -21.17 -18.53
CA SER A 104 7.97 -21.61 -19.75
C SER A 104 9.14 -22.57 -19.45
N GLY A 105 9.93 -22.28 -18.41
CA GLY A 105 11.01 -23.14 -17.95
C GLY A 105 10.52 -24.50 -17.45
N ARG A 106 9.43 -24.50 -16.67
CA ARG A 106 8.78 -25.73 -16.18
C ARG A 106 8.26 -26.61 -17.32
N ARG A 107 7.64 -26.03 -18.34
CA ARG A 107 7.16 -26.77 -19.52
C ARG A 107 8.29 -27.44 -20.31
N ARG A 108 9.47 -26.81 -20.34
CA ARG A 108 10.65 -27.39 -20.99
C ARG A 108 11.22 -28.58 -20.19
N SER A 109 11.13 -28.56 -18.86
CA SER A 109 11.65 -29.64 -18.01
C SER A 109 10.68 -30.81 -17.80
N SER A 110 9.36 -30.57 -17.90
CA SER A 110 8.33 -31.52 -17.42
C SER A 110 7.48 -32.15 -18.53
N GLN A 111 8.09 -32.62 -19.63
CA GLN A 111 7.35 -33.11 -20.81
C GLN A 111 6.46 -34.35 -20.59
N SER A 112 6.60 -35.12 -19.49
CA SER A 112 5.79 -36.33 -19.25
C SER A 112 4.88 -36.31 -18.01
N GLU A 113 5.20 -35.60 -16.93
CA GLU A 113 4.43 -35.66 -15.66
C GLU A 113 3.37 -34.55 -15.50
N SER A 114 3.39 -33.51 -16.34
CA SER A 114 2.61 -32.29 -16.16
C SER A 114 1.12 -32.39 -16.55
N ARG A 115 0.71 -33.38 -17.36
CA ARG A 115 -0.62 -33.37 -18.01
C ARG A 115 -1.79 -33.82 -17.12
N SER A 116 -1.53 -34.60 -16.08
CA SER A 116 -2.57 -35.14 -15.18
C SER A 116 -2.55 -34.54 -13.78
N SER A 117 -1.51 -33.80 -13.41
CA SER A 117 -1.44 -33.13 -12.12
C SER A 117 -2.47 -32.00 -12.04
N ARG A 118 -3.16 -31.94 -10.90
CA ARG A 118 -4.12 -30.89 -10.55
C ARG A 118 -3.61 -29.96 -9.45
N ARG A 119 -2.46 -30.27 -8.84
CA ARG A 119 -1.91 -29.46 -7.75
C ARG A 119 -0.88 -28.49 -8.28
N LEU A 120 -1.14 -27.20 -8.08
CA LEU A 120 -0.20 -26.14 -8.42
C LEU A 120 1.05 -26.22 -7.51
N PRO A 121 2.25 -26.06 -8.07
CA PRO A 121 3.49 -25.93 -7.31
C PRO A 121 3.47 -24.70 -6.42
N ASN A 122 3.97 -24.81 -5.19
CA ASN A 122 3.99 -23.68 -4.24
C ASN A 122 4.76 -22.47 -4.80
N ASP A 123 5.89 -22.68 -5.47
CA ASP A 123 6.67 -21.59 -6.08
C ASP A 123 5.89 -20.82 -7.16
N LEU A 124 4.98 -21.50 -7.87
CA LEU A 124 4.08 -20.87 -8.84
C LEU A 124 3.07 -19.97 -8.11
N LEU A 125 2.49 -20.48 -7.02
CA LEU A 125 1.55 -19.73 -6.20
C LEU A 125 2.23 -18.50 -5.57
N THR A 126 3.45 -18.65 -5.05
CA THR A 126 4.25 -17.52 -4.55
C THR A 126 4.47 -16.47 -5.64
N SER A 127 4.85 -16.89 -6.85
CA SER A 127 5.04 -15.96 -7.98
C SER A 127 3.73 -15.25 -8.38
N VAL A 128 2.59 -15.92 -8.27
CA VAL A 128 1.27 -15.29 -8.47
C VAL A 128 0.94 -14.27 -7.38
N VAL A 129 1.24 -14.59 -6.12
CA VAL A 129 1.07 -13.66 -4.99
C VAL A 129 1.97 -12.44 -5.14
N ASP A 130 3.22 -12.61 -5.56
CA ASP A 130 4.15 -11.52 -5.83
C ASP A 130 3.64 -10.61 -6.96
N LEU A 131 3.06 -11.20 -8.01
CA LEU A 131 2.43 -10.46 -9.11
C LEU A 131 1.22 -9.64 -8.64
N ILE A 132 0.32 -10.25 -7.87
CA ILE A 132 -0.85 -9.56 -7.30
C ILE A 132 -0.41 -8.44 -6.35
N THR A 133 0.63 -8.66 -5.56
CA THR A 133 1.18 -7.67 -4.64
C THR A 133 1.73 -6.46 -5.40
N ALA A 134 2.51 -6.68 -6.46
CA ALA A 134 2.98 -5.59 -7.32
C ALA A 134 1.82 -4.82 -7.98
N ALA A 135 0.75 -5.52 -8.37
CA ALA A 135 -0.44 -4.89 -8.95
C ALA A 135 -1.19 -4.04 -7.92
N LYS A 136 -1.34 -4.52 -6.68
CA LYS A 136 -1.94 -3.75 -5.58
C LYS A 136 -1.18 -2.45 -5.33
N SER A 137 0.15 -2.48 -5.33
CA SER A 137 0.96 -1.26 -5.17
C SER A 137 0.71 -0.25 -6.28
N LEU A 138 0.61 -0.70 -7.53
CA LEU A 138 0.27 0.18 -8.66
C LEU A 138 -1.14 0.77 -8.52
N LEU A 139 -2.14 -0.06 -8.16
CA LEU A 139 -3.52 0.37 -7.96
C LEU A 139 -3.65 1.42 -6.86
N ALA A 140 -2.97 1.22 -5.72
CA ALA A 140 -2.94 2.17 -4.61
C ALA A 140 -2.43 3.56 -5.02
N TRP A 141 -1.56 3.65 -6.03
CA TRP A 141 -1.12 4.92 -6.60
C TRP A 141 -2.12 5.52 -7.59
N LEU A 142 -2.75 4.69 -8.42
CA LEU A 142 -3.79 5.14 -9.35
C LEU A 142 -5.07 5.61 -8.63
N ASP A 143 -5.31 5.14 -7.41
CA ASP A 143 -6.40 5.58 -6.55
C ASP A 143 -6.14 6.91 -5.82
N ARG A 144 -4.93 7.47 -5.93
CA ARG A 144 -4.56 8.76 -5.34
C ARG A 144 -4.78 9.91 -6.32
N SER A 145 -4.99 11.11 -5.78
CA SER A 145 -4.96 12.34 -6.58
C SER A 145 -3.56 12.56 -7.15
N PRO A 146 -3.41 13.05 -8.40
CA PRO A 146 -4.46 13.43 -9.34
C PRO A 146 -4.98 12.27 -10.22
N PHE A 147 -4.38 11.07 -10.14
CA PHE A 147 -4.71 9.95 -11.04
C PHE A 147 -6.16 9.48 -10.92
N ALA A 148 -6.71 9.48 -9.70
CA ALA A 148 -8.04 8.98 -9.40
C ALA A 148 -9.18 9.62 -10.21
N VAL A 149 -8.99 10.88 -10.65
CA VAL A 149 -10.00 11.66 -11.39
C VAL A 149 -9.79 11.66 -12.91
N VAL A 150 -8.70 11.07 -13.40
CA VAL A 150 -8.39 11.01 -14.83
C VAL A 150 -8.99 9.75 -15.44
N ALA A 151 -9.81 9.93 -16.49
CA ALA A 151 -10.57 8.84 -17.11
C ALA A 151 -9.68 7.69 -17.63
N ASP A 152 -8.58 7.99 -18.31
CA ASP A 152 -7.68 6.97 -18.87
C ASP A 152 -7.04 6.08 -17.79
N TYR A 153 -6.66 6.68 -16.66
CA TYR A 153 -6.16 5.93 -15.50
C TYR A 153 -7.26 5.13 -14.82
N SER A 154 -8.51 5.61 -14.82
CA SER A 154 -9.65 4.84 -14.30
C SER A 154 -9.91 3.56 -15.10
N VAL A 155 -9.78 3.61 -16.44
CA VAL A 155 -9.91 2.44 -17.32
C VAL A 155 -8.77 1.46 -17.06
N THR A 156 -7.54 1.98 -17.00
CA THR A 156 -6.34 1.19 -16.70
C THR A 156 -6.46 0.48 -15.35
N ARG A 157 -6.86 1.21 -14.31
CA ARG A 157 -7.10 0.69 -12.96
C ARG A 157 -8.11 -0.46 -12.99
N ASN A 158 -9.27 -0.23 -13.60
CA ASN A 158 -10.33 -1.24 -13.68
C ASN A 158 -9.85 -2.50 -14.43
N ASN A 159 -9.05 -2.34 -15.48
CA ASN A 159 -8.46 -3.46 -16.21
C ASN A 159 -7.50 -4.28 -15.33
N VAL A 160 -6.59 -3.61 -14.61
CA VAL A 160 -5.66 -4.28 -13.68
C VAL A 160 -6.41 -5.02 -12.56
N ILE A 161 -7.48 -4.42 -12.01
CA ILE A 161 -8.35 -5.06 -11.01
C ILE A 161 -8.96 -6.34 -11.58
N GLN A 162 -9.56 -6.27 -12.77
CA GLN A 162 -10.18 -7.44 -13.41
C GLN A 162 -9.17 -8.56 -13.66
N LEU A 163 -7.97 -8.24 -14.14
CA LEU A 163 -6.91 -9.22 -14.37
C LEU A 163 -6.43 -9.88 -13.07
N CYS A 164 -6.35 -9.13 -11.96
CA CYS A 164 -5.99 -9.69 -10.65
C CYS A 164 -7.09 -10.61 -10.10
N LEU A 165 -8.36 -10.25 -10.28
CA LEU A 165 -9.50 -11.08 -9.90
C LEU A 165 -9.56 -12.36 -10.75
N GLU A 166 -9.31 -12.25 -12.05
CA GLU A 166 -9.23 -13.39 -12.96
C GLU A 166 -8.09 -14.31 -12.52
N LEU A 167 -6.89 -13.77 -12.24
CA LEU A 167 -5.75 -14.55 -11.79
C LEU A 167 -6.03 -15.31 -10.48
N THR A 168 -6.66 -14.64 -9.52
CA THR A 168 -7.08 -15.24 -8.25
C THR A 168 -8.09 -16.36 -8.47
N THR A 169 -9.04 -16.17 -9.40
CA THR A 169 -10.02 -17.18 -9.77
C THR A 169 -9.35 -18.37 -10.45
N ILE A 170 -8.42 -18.13 -11.37
CA ILE A 170 -7.69 -19.17 -12.12
C ILE A 170 -6.96 -20.10 -11.15
N VAL A 171 -6.23 -19.57 -10.16
CA VAL A 171 -5.47 -20.41 -9.21
C VAL A 171 -6.35 -21.20 -8.23
N GLN A 172 -7.63 -20.84 -8.12
CA GLN A 172 -8.62 -21.53 -7.30
C GLN A 172 -9.49 -22.53 -8.09
N GLN A 173 -9.47 -22.48 -9.43
CA GLN A 173 -10.26 -23.38 -10.28
C GLN A 173 -9.71 -24.81 -10.26
N ASP A 174 -10.60 -25.80 -10.14
CA ASP A 174 -10.26 -27.22 -10.31
C ASP A 174 -10.11 -27.55 -11.81
N CYS A 175 -8.93 -27.29 -12.35
CA CYS A 175 -8.54 -27.67 -13.70
C CYS A 175 -7.11 -28.22 -13.71
N THR A 176 -6.67 -28.75 -14.86
CA THR A 176 -5.31 -29.28 -14.94
C THR A 176 -4.27 -28.18 -14.76
N VAL A 177 -3.09 -28.52 -14.23
CA VAL A 177 -1.98 -27.56 -14.11
C VAL A 177 -1.66 -26.92 -15.46
N PHE A 178 -1.72 -27.68 -16.56
CA PHE A 178 -1.47 -27.17 -17.90
C PHE A 178 -2.49 -26.12 -18.36
N GLU A 179 -3.79 -26.35 -18.12
CA GLU A 179 -4.84 -25.38 -18.43
C GLU A 179 -4.71 -24.12 -17.57
N THR A 180 -4.45 -24.30 -16.27
CA THR A 180 -4.22 -23.21 -15.33
C THR A 180 -3.06 -22.33 -15.80
N GLU A 181 -1.91 -22.94 -16.12
CA GLU A 181 -0.75 -22.23 -16.64
C GLU A 181 -1.04 -21.46 -17.93
N ASN A 182 -1.83 -22.01 -18.86
CA ASN A 182 -2.19 -21.28 -20.09
C ASN A 182 -3.01 -20.03 -19.80
N LYS A 183 -3.97 -20.12 -18.87
CA LYS A 183 -4.77 -18.97 -18.43
C LYS A 183 -3.89 -17.92 -17.72
N ILE A 184 -3.00 -18.36 -16.83
CA ILE A 184 -2.03 -17.46 -16.15
C ILE A 184 -1.16 -16.74 -17.18
N LEU A 185 -0.63 -17.44 -18.18
CA LEU A 185 0.18 -16.84 -19.24
C LEU A 185 -0.59 -15.77 -20.03
N HIS A 186 -1.88 -16.00 -20.31
CA HIS A 186 -2.73 -15.01 -20.96
C HIS A 186 -2.85 -13.73 -20.13
N VAL A 187 -3.20 -13.87 -18.84
CA VAL A 187 -3.30 -12.74 -17.92
C VAL A 187 -1.97 -11.99 -17.78
N CYS A 188 -0.84 -12.70 -17.66
CA CYS A 188 0.48 -12.09 -17.56
C CYS A 188 0.85 -11.28 -18.81
N LYS A 189 0.47 -11.76 -19.99
CA LYS A 189 0.69 -11.05 -21.25
C LYS A 189 -0.11 -9.75 -21.28
N THR A 190 -1.41 -9.80 -20.97
CA THR A 190 -2.27 -8.62 -20.92
C THR A 190 -1.79 -7.62 -19.86
N LEU A 191 -1.38 -8.08 -18.67
CA LEU A 191 -0.80 -7.20 -17.65
C LEU A 191 0.49 -6.51 -18.13
N SER A 192 1.33 -7.24 -18.87
CA SER A 192 2.57 -6.67 -19.43
C SER A 192 2.26 -5.60 -20.48
N GLU A 193 1.28 -5.83 -21.36
CA GLU A 193 0.82 -4.84 -22.34
C GLU A 193 0.25 -3.58 -21.66
N VAL A 194 -0.51 -3.74 -20.58
CA VAL A 194 -1.01 -2.61 -19.77
C VAL A 194 0.15 -1.84 -19.13
N CYS A 195 1.15 -2.53 -18.57
CA CYS A 195 2.32 -1.89 -17.98
C CYS A 195 3.14 -1.12 -19.03
N GLU A 196 3.35 -1.72 -20.20
CA GLU A 196 4.03 -1.08 -21.32
C GLU A 196 3.26 0.16 -21.79
N HIS A 197 1.93 0.10 -21.87
CA HIS A 197 1.10 1.26 -22.19
C HIS A 197 1.31 2.40 -21.18
N ILE A 198 1.23 2.12 -19.88
CA ILE A 198 1.46 3.12 -18.81
C ILE A 198 2.84 3.76 -18.94
N VAL A 199 3.88 2.96 -19.22
CA VAL A 199 5.26 3.46 -19.37
C VAL A 199 5.44 4.26 -20.67
N CYS A 200 4.81 3.82 -21.76
CA CYS A 200 4.93 4.43 -23.10
C CYS A 200 4.06 5.67 -23.30
N VAL A 201 3.05 5.92 -22.45
CA VAL A 201 2.37 7.22 -22.35
C VAL A 201 3.37 8.24 -21.75
N SER A 202 4.37 8.58 -22.56
CA SER A 202 5.53 9.40 -22.25
C SER A 202 5.22 10.90 -22.16
N SER A 203 3.99 11.29 -22.52
CA SER A 203 3.56 12.69 -22.54
C SER A 203 3.05 13.19 -21.19
N ASP A 204 2.74 12.29 -20.25
CA ASP A 204 2.24 12.68 -18.93
C ASP A 204 3.38 12.72 -17.90
N PRO A 205 3.87 13.92 -17.51
CA PRO A 205 4.91 14.05 -16.50
C PRO A 205 4.49 13.49 -15.13
N LEU A 206 3.18 13.41 -14.84
CA LEU A 206 2.65 12.91 -13.57
C LEU A 206 3.06 11.45 -13.32
N VAL A 207 3.10 10.61 -14.37
CA VAL A 207 3.48 9.18 -14.26
C VAL A 207 4.92 9.00 -13.76
N SER A 208 5.76 10.00 -13.99
CA SER A 208 7.17 10.03 -13.57
C SER A 208 7.37 10.54 -12.15
N GLN A 209 6.41 11.33 -11.67
CA GLN A 209 6.56 12.11 -10.45
C GLN A 209 6.29 11.22 -9.23
N SER A 210 7.18 11.29 -8.24
CA SER A 210 6.95 10.70 -6.93
C SER A 210 6.12 11.66 -6.07
N ALA A 211 5.55 11.15 -4.97
CA ALA A 211 4.77 11.98 -4.07
C ALA A 211 5.71 12.98 -3.38
N HIS A 212 5.21 14.19 -3.16
CA HIS A 212 5.95 15.23 -2.48
C HIS A 212 5.44 15.36 -1.05
N LEU A 213 6.30 15.06 -0.07
CA LEU A 213 5.98 15.28 1.34
C LEU A 213 6.32 16.73 1.74
N GLU A 214 5.30 17.48 2.15
CA GLU A 214 5.45 18.87 2.62
C GLU A 214 4.96 19.04 4.06
N LEU A 215 5.80 19.61 4.93
CA LEU A 215 5.39 20.00 6.29
C LEU A 215 4.82 21.42 6.28
N VAL A 216 3.54 21.52 6.64
CA VAL A 216 2.82 22.78 6.73
C VAL A 216 2.67 23.22 8.19
N HIS A 217 3.16 24.42 8.50
CA HIS A 217 3.00 25.03 9.82
C HIS A 217 1.81 25.99 9.79
N LEU A 218 0.72 25.60 10.46
CA LEU A 218 -0.44 26.47 10.65
C LEU A 218 -0.20 27.36 11.87
N THR A 219 -0.16 28.67 11.65
CA THR A 219 0.05 29.68 12.70
C THR A 219 -1.22 30.51 12.92
N ASN A 220 -1.27 31.26 14.02
CA ASN A 220 -2.39 32.14 14.37
C ASN A 220 -3.73 31.40 14.51
N ILE A 221 -3.71 30.19 15.07
CA ILE A 221 -4.92 29.41 15.35
C ILE A 221 -5.57 29.99 16.62
N LYS A 222 -6.77 30.55 16.49
CA LYS A 222 -7.55 30.98 17.64
C LYS A 222 -8.22 29.75 18.26
N PRO A 223 -8.27 29.61 19.59
CA PRO A 223 -8.91 28.44 20.24
C PRO A 223 -10.38 28.25 19.85
N SER A 224 -11.05 29.32 19.41
CA SER A 224 -12.45 29.31 18.95
C SER A 224 -12.62 29.04 17.45
N GLU A 225 -11.55 28.98 16.67
CA GLU A 225 -11.56 28.80 15.21
C GLU A 225 -10.93 27.45 14.88
N GLY A 226 -11.67 26.58 14.18
CA GLY A 226 -11.11 25.33 13.66
C GLY A 226 -10.05 25.59 12.58
N LEU A 227 -9.28 24.57 12.21
CA LEU A 227 -8.24 24.71 11.17
C LEU A 227 -8.82 25.03 9.77
N GLY A 228 -10.11 24.75 9.56
CA GLY A 228 -10.81 24.97 8.30
C GLY A 228 -10.43 23.98 7.21
N MET A 229 -10.13 22.74 7.58
CA MET A 229 -9.89 21.63 6.65
C MET A 229 -11.08 20.68 6.67
N TYR A 230 -11.51 20.24 5.49
CA TYR A 230 -12.44 19.13 5.37
C TYR A 230 -11.62 17.87 5.10
N ILE A 231 -11.70 16.89 6.00
CA ILE A 231 -10.96 15.64 5.91
C ILE A 231 -11.97 14.50 5.73
N LYS A 232 -11.70 13.65 4.74
CA LYS A 232 -12.41 12.39 4.52
C LYS A 232 -11.44 11.25 4.72
N SER A 233 -11.77 10.35 5.64
CA SER A 233 -11.04 9.10 5.83
C SER A 233 -11.56 8.03 4.87
N THR A 234 -10.66 7.27 4.24
CA THR A 234 -11.00 6.13 3.38
C THR A 234 -11.01 4.83 4.18
N TYR A 235 -11.59 3.76 3.62
CA TYR A 235 -11.54 2.43 4.22
C TYR A 235 -10.11 1.87 4.31
N ASP A 236 -9.24 2.28 3.39
CA ASP A 236 -7.83 1.88 3.36
C ASP A 236 -6.95 2.73 4.31
N GLY A 237 -7.57 3.45 5.25
CA GLY A 237 -6.89 4.19 6.31
C GLY A 237 -6.25 5.53 5.91
N LEU A 238 -6.57 6.04 4.71
CA LEU A 238 -6.02 7.31 4.22
C LEU A 238 -6.87 8.50 4.69
N HIS A 239 -6.23 9.59 5.11
CA HIS A 239 -6.90 10.84 5.45
C HIS A 239 -6.70 11.87 4.36
N VAL A 240 -7.73 12.08 3.53
CA VAL A 240 -7.64 12.94 2.36
C VAL A 240 -8.34 14.27 2.63
N ILE A 241 -7.67 15.37 2.34
CA ILE A 241 -8.23 16.71 2.40
C ILE A 241 -9.15 16.89 1.19
N THR A 242 -10.42 17.18 1.41
CA THR A 242 -11.41 17.40 0.34
C THR A 242 -11.60 18.88 0.01
N GLY A 243 -11.06 19.78 0.85
CA GLY A 243 -11.08 21.21 0.63
C GLY A 243 -10.74 22.00 1.89
N THR A 244 -10.73 23.31 1.76
CA THR A 244 -10.50 24.26 2.85
C THR A 244 -11.65 25.28 2.93
N THR A 245 -11.90 25.81 4.13
CA THR A 245 -12.81 26.93 4.33
C THR A 245 -12.10 28.23 3.94
N GLU A 246 -12.76 29.08 3.15
CA GLU A 246 -12.18 30.37 2.72
C GLU A 246 -11.70 31.20 3.92
N ALA A 247 -10.51 31.80 3.78
CA ALA A 247 -9.87 32.63 4.79
C ALA A 247 -9.54 31.92 6.12
N SER A 248 -9.68 30.60 6.23
CA SER A 248 -9.26 29.81 7.41
C SER A 248 -7.73 29.68 7.52
N PRO A 249 -7.17 29.22 8.66
CA PRO A 249 -5.74 28.95 8.77
C PRO A 249 -5.19 28.05 7.65
N ALA A 250 -5.93 26.99 7.28
CA ALA A 250 -5.54 26.10 6.21
C ALA A 250 -5.60 26.76 4.82
N ASP A 251 -6.61 27.57 4.53
CA ASP A 251 -6.67 28.30 3.25
C ASP A 251 -5.58 29.38 3.14
N ARG A 252 -5.31 30.12 4.23
CA ARG A 252 -4.33 31.22 4.24
C ARG A 252 -2.89 30.75 3.99
N CYS A 253 -2.56 29.49 4.30
CA CYS A 253 -1.21 28.97 4.07
C CYS A 253 -0.91 28.71 2.59
N LYS A 254 -1.94 28.53 1.75
CA LYS A 254 -1.86 28.24 0.30
C LYS A 254 -0.96 27.05 -0.08
N LYS A 255 -0.74 26.15 0.87
CA LYS A 255 0.07 24.93 0.74
C LYS A 255 -0.76 23.65 0.84
N ILE A 256 -2.01 23.77 1.27
CA ILE A 256 -2.94 22.65 1.48
C ILE A 256 -3.99 22.69 0.38
N HIS A 257 -4.15 21.58 -0.33
CA HIS A 257 -5.03 21.44 -1.47
C HIS A 257 -5.95 20.23 -1.34
N ALA A 258 -7.05 20.25 -2.09
CA ALA A 258 -7.92 19.09 -2.19
C ALA A 258 -7.19 17.94 -2.91
N GLY A 259 -7.23 16.75 -2.31
CA GLY A 259 -6.49 15.57 -2.75
C GLY A 259 -5.21 15.31 -1.97
N ASP A 260 -4.76 16.25 -1.13
CA ASP A 260 -3.60 16.05 -0.26
C ASP A 260 -3.91 15.03 0.84
N GLU A 261 -2.93 14.19 1.13
CA GLU A 261 -3.00 13.18 2.20
C GLU A 261 -2.36 13.72 3.48
N VAL A 262 -3.07 13.59 4.60
CA VAL A 262 -2.54 13.94 5.92
C VAL A 262 -1.74 12.75 6.45
N ILE A 263 -0.42 12.87 6.37
CA ILE A 263 0.50 11.83 6.87
C ILE A 263 0.77 11.98 8.36
N GLN A 264 1.02 13.21 8.83
CA GLN A 264 1.34 13.48 10.23
C GLN A 264 0.68 14.76 10.74
N VAL A 265 0.34 14.76 12.03
CA VAL A 265 -0.09 15.95 12.78
C VAL A 265 0.79 16.07 14.01
N ASN A 266 1.47 17.21 14.17
CA ASN A 266 2.38 17.46 15.29
C ASN A 266 3.43 16.34 15.51
N HIS A 267 4.03 15.85 14.42
CA HIS A 267 5.00 14.73 14.41
C HIS A 267 4.45 13.36 14.82
N GLN A 268 3.13 13.24 14.96
CA GLN A 268 2.45 11.96 15.15
C GLN A 268 1.86 11.52 13.82
N THR A 269 2.22 10.33 13.36
CA THR A 269 1.65 9.76 12.13
C THR A 269 0.18 9.45 12.35
N VAL A 270 -0.68 9.97 11.48
CA VAL A 270 -2.14 9.83 11.60
C VAL A 270 -2.57 8.65 10.75
N TYR A 271 -2.83 7.52 11.40
CA TYR A 271 -3.55 6.41 10.80
C TYR A 271 -4.84 6.22 11.58
N THR A 272 -5.96 6.08 10.89
CA THR A 272 -7.14 5.46 11.50
C THR A 272 -7.58 4.33 10.60
N LEU A 273 -7.59 3.13 11.14
CA LEU A 273 -8.43 2.08 10.59
C LEU A 273 -9.86 2.43 10.97
N LEU A 274 -10.66 2.87 10.00
CA LEU A 274 -12.11 2.84 10.18
C LEU A 274 -12.57 1.38 10.02
N LEU A 275 -12.31 0.55 11.01
CA LEU A 275 -12.92 -0.77 11.11
C LEU A 275 -14.09 -0.72 12.11
N LYS A 276 -15.28 -0.48 11.54
CA LYS A 276 -16.63 -0.80 12.01
C LYS A 276 -17.02 -0.49 13.45
#